data_AF-A0A915NHJ0-F1
#
_entry.id   AF-A0A915NHJ0-F1
#
_cell.length_a   1.000
_cell.length_b   1.000
_cell.length_c   1.000
_cell.angle_alpha   90.00
_cell.angle_beta   90.00
_cell.angle_gamma   90.00
#
_symmetry.space_group_name_H-M   'P 1'
#
loop_
_entity.id
_entity.type
_entity.pdbx_description
1 polymer ?
#
loop_
_entity_poly.entity_id
_entity_poly.type
_entity_poly.pdbx_seq_one_letter_code
_entity_poly.pdbx_strand_id
1 'polypeptide(L)'
;MVPTLCLCCGTILCSHSYCCETEVVGKKMGACAYHLSHCHGSTGIFLRIRECQIFFLYIAGESIRGCFKNAPYVDEFGETDPGFRRGNPMRLNKELYWKIQRQWLHQEIAEEVINQYELNHRNIAYDWQHF
;
A
#
# COMPACT_ATOMS: atom_id res chain seq x y z
N MET A 1 -4.03 -10.48 -10.92
CA MET A 1 -4.72 -10.02 -9.71
C MET A 1 -3.84 -10.26 -8.49
N VAL A 2 -3.42 -9.21 -7.80
CA VAL A 2 -2.67 -9.31 -6.54
C VAL A 2 -3.64 -9.04 -5.38
N PRO A 3 -3.97 -10.04 -4.53
CA PRO A 3 -4.86 -9.86 -3.39
C PRO A 3 -4.24 -8.94 -2.33
N THR A 4 -4.99 -7.91 -1.97
CA THR A 4 -4.51 -6.82 -1.14
C THR A 4 -5.50 -6.49 -0.04
N LEU A 5 -5.04 -6.44 1.20
CA LEU A 5 -5.83 -6.10 2.37
C LEU A 5 -5.72 -4.60 2.66
N CYS A 6 -6.83 -3.89 2.77
CA CYS A 6 -6.83 -2.56 3.38
C CYS A 6 -6.59 -2.72 4.89
N LEU A 7 -5.45 -2.22 5.39
CA LEU A 7 -5.10 -2.38 6.81
C LEU A 7 -5.93 -1.51 7.75
N CYS A 8 -6.71 -0.61 7.20
CA CYS A 8 -7.50 0.33 7.99
C CYS A 8 -8.95 -0.16 8.19
N CYS A 9 -9.54 -0.92 7.25
CA CYS A 9 -10.91 -1.45 7.37
C CYS A 9 -11.03 -2.99 7.24
N GLY A 10 -9.98 -3.68 6.79
CA GLY A 10 -9.98 -5.14 6.63
C GLY A 10 -10.57 -5.67 5.31
N THR A 11 -10.96 -4.82 4.36
CA THR A 11 -11.47 -5.26 3.04
C THR A 11 -10.35 -5.84 2.18
N ILE A 12 -10.60 -6.96 1.50
CA ILE A 12 -9.69 -7.56 0.51
C ILE A 12 -10.08 -7.07 -0.89
N LEU A 13 -9.09 -6.57 -1.63
CA LEU A 13 -9.21 -5.92 -2.93
C LEU A 13 -8.20 -6.49 -3.92
N CYS A 14 -8.42 -6.20 -5.19
CA CYS A 14 -7.42 -6.42 -6.23
C CYS A 14 -6.50 -5.20 -6.26
N SER A 15 -5.18 -5.42 -6.29
CA SER A 15 -4.24 -4.34 -6.63
C SER A 15 -3.48 -4.59 -7.91
N HIS A 16 -3.12 -3.49 -8.59
CA HIS A 16 -2.27 -3.44 -9.78
C HIS A 16 -2.72 -4.44 -10.85
N SER A 17 -4.00 -4.34 -11.22
CA SER A 17 -4.65 -5.27 -12.13
C SER A 17 -5.85 -4.57 -12.77
N TYR A 18 -6.08 -4.80 -14.07
CA TYR A 18 -7.25 -4.28 -14.79
C TYR A 18 -8.58 -4.95 -14.41
N CYS A 19 -8.55 -5.90 -13.47
CA CYS A 19 -9.75 -6.53 -12.94
C CYS A 19 -10.27 -5.68 -11.76
N CYS A 20 -11.59 -5.55 -11.65
CA CYS A 20 -12.24 -4.77 -10.58
C CYS A 20 -11.96 -3.26 -10.65
N GLU A 21 -11.64 -2.74 -11.84
CA GLU A 21 -11.60 -1.30 -12.06
C GLU A 21 -13.01 -0.70 -12.03
N THR A 22 -13.10 0.52 -11.51
CA THR A 22 -14.31 1.33 -11.49
C THR A 22 -14.09 2.60 -12.30
N GLU A 23 -15.05 2.96 -13.15
CA GLU A 23 -15.01 4.21 -13.91
C GLU A 23 -15.61 5.35 -13.07
N VAL A 24 -14.80 6.39 -12.84
CA VAL A 24 -15.18 7.57 -12.07
C VAL A 24 -14.87 8.80 -12.91
N VAL A 25 -15.92 9.52 -13.34
CA VAL A 25 -15.79 10.73 -14.17
C VAL A 25 -14.92 10.47 -15.43
N GLY A 26 -15.16 9.35 -16.11
CA GLY A 26 -14.42 8.95 -17.33
C GLY A 26 -12.99 8.47 -17.10
N LYS A 27 -12.52 8.37 -15.83
CA LYS A 27 -11.22 7.81 -15.47
C LYS A 27 -11.41 6.41 -14.88
N LYS A 28 -10.65 5.43 -15.37
CA LYS A 28 -10.60 4.09 -14.75
C LYS A 28 -9.73 4.14 -13.50
N MET A 29 -10.24 3.65 -12.39
CA MET A 29 -9.52 3.54 -11.13
C MET A 29 -9.45 2.08 -10.71
N GLY A 30 -8.28 1.63 -10.30
CA GLY A 30 -8.09 0.32 -9.68
C GLY A 30 -8.88 0.19 -8.37
N ALA A 31 -9.03 -1.04 -7.88
CA ALA A 31 -9.91 -1.28 -6.74
C ALA A 31 -9.38 -0.65 -5.44
N CYS A 32 -8.06 -0.58 -5.21
CA CYS A 32 -7.51 0.07 -4.01
C CYS A 32 -7.58 1.60 -4.11
N ALA A 33 -7.30 2.15 -5.29
CA ALA A 33 -7.45 3.56 -5.62
C ALA A 33 -8.89 4.05 -5.45
N TYR A 34 -9.87 3.28 -5.95
CA TYR A 34 -11.28 3.57 -5.75
C TYR A 34 -11.69 3.43 -4.28
N HIS A 35 -11.21 2.39 -3.59
CA HIS A 35 -11.52 2.17 -2.18
C HIS A 35 -10.99 3.29 -1.27
N LEU A 36 -9.83 3.86 -1.60
CA LEU A 36 -9.19 4.95 -0.86
C LEU A 36 -10.15 6.11 -0.58
N SER A 37 -10.86 6.58 -1.63
CA SER A 37 -11.77 7.72 -1.54
C SER A 37 -13.02 7.45 -0.70
N HIS A 38 -13.40 6.19 -0.52
CA HIS A 38 -14.59 5.79 0.24
C HIS A 38 -14.26 5.40 1.69
N CYS A 39 -13.05 4.92 1.94
CA CYS A 39 -12.70 4.33 3.22
C CYS A 39 -11.96 5.31 4.15
N HIS A 40 -10.99 6.06 3.63
CA HIS A 40 -10.11 6.92 4.43
C HIS A 40 -9.92 8.33 3.85
N GLY A 41 -10.65 8.66 2.78
CA GLY A 41 -10.58 9.96 2.14
C GLY A 41 -9.34 10.09 1.26
N SER A 42 -8.24 10.60 1.82
CA SER A 42 -7.07 11.03 1.03
C SER A 42 -5.83 10.15 1.18
N THR A 43 -5.70 9.34 2.23
CA THR A 43 -4.54 8.45 2.44
C THR A 43 -4.96 7.04 2.84
N GLY A 44 -4.18 6.03 2.48
CA GLY A 44 -4.53 4.63 2.78
C GLY A 44 -3.32 3.71 2.86
N ILE A 45 -3.46 2.66 3.68
CA ILE A 45 -2.43 1.64 3.88
C ILE A 45 -2.97 0.29 3.41
N PHE A 46 -2.20 -0.38 2.55
CA PHE A 46 -2.58 -1.62 1.92
C PHE A 46 -1.48 -2.67 2.05
N LEU A 47 -1.84 -3.92 2.33
CA LEU A 47 -0.92 -5.05 2.41
C LEU A 47 -1.16 -5.99 1.24
N ARG A 48 -0.17 -6.16 0.36
CA ARG A 48 -0.16 -7.24 -0.63
C ARG A 48 0.21 -8.54 0.07
N ILE A 49 -0.78 -9.39 0.28
CA ILE A 49 -0.68 -10.54 1.18
C ILE A 49 0.42 -11.50 0.69
N ARG A 50 0.45 -11.82 -0.61
CA ARG A 50 1.40 -12.78 -1.19
C ARG A 50 2.82 -12.22 -1.33
N GLU A 51 2.96 -10.90 -1.36
CA GLU A 51 4.24 -10.23 -1.57
C GLU A 51 4.90 -9.82 -0.25
N CYS A 52 4.18 -9.95 0.88
CA CYS A 52 4.62 -9.47 2.19
C CYS A 52 5.13 -8.00 2.12
N GLN A 53 4.40 -7.18 1.36
CA GLN A 53 4.76 -5.80 1.06
C GLN A 53 3.55 -4.91 1.33
N ILE A 54 3.79 -3.76 1.96
CA ILE A 54 2.76 -2.74 2.10
C ILE A 54 2.99 -1.64 1.08
N PHE A 55 1.92 -0.96 0.68
CA PHE A 55 2.02 0.30 -0.05
C PHE A 55 1.09 1.33 0.55
N PHE A 56 1.54 2.57 0.49
CA PHE A 56 0.77 3.73 0.86
C PHE A 56 0.20 4.36 -0.41
N LEU A 57 -1.04 4.81 -0.34
CA LEU A 57 -1.64 5.66 -1.37
C LEU A 57 -1.98 7.01 -0.79
N TYR A 58 -1.85 8.04 -1.61
CA TYR A 58 -2.23 9.42 -1.33
C TYR A 58 -2.88 10.06 -2.56
N ILE A 59 -4.04 10.69 -2.37
CA ILE A 59 -4.69 11.50 -3.41
C ILE A 59 -4.02 12.88 -3.46
N ALA A 60 -3.22 13.12 -4.51
CA ALA A 60 -2.51 14.37 -4.75
C ALA A 60 -3.20 15.16 -5.88
N GLY A 61 -4.20 15.98 -5.52
CA GLY A 61 -5.03 16.70 -6.48
C GLY A 61 -5.87 15.74 -7.32
N GLU A 62 -5.71 15.77 -8.64
CA GLU A 62 -6.41 14.86 -9.56
C GLU A 62 -5.68 13.52 -9.80
N SER A 63 -4.54 13.31 -9.16
CA SER A 63 -3.70 12.12 -9.34
C SER A 63 -3.59 11.31 -8.06
N ILE A 64 -3.35 10.01 -8.20
CA ILE A 64 -2.99 9.15 -7.07
C ILE A 64 -1.48 8.93 -7.12
N ARG A 65 -0.84 9.06 -5.97
CA ARG A 65 0.56 8.71 -5.75
C ARG A 65 0.66 7.62 -4.71
N GLY A 66 1.78 6.90 -4.73
CA GLY A 66 2.05 5.92 -3.71
C GLY A 66 3.53 5.63 -3.55
N CYS A 67 3.81 4.83 -2.53
CA CYS A 67 5.14 4.27 -2.31
C CYS A 67 5.03 2.89 -1.67
N PHE A 68 6.01 2.03 -1.95
CA PHE A 68 6.13 0.73 -1.32
C PHE A 68 6.96 0.79 -0.03
N LYS A 69 6.59 -0.02 0.95
CA LYS A 69 7.36 -0.30 2.17
C LYS A 69 7.35 -1.80 2.47
N ASN A 70 8.27 -2.22 3.33
CA ASN A 70 8.24 -3.58 3.87
C ASN A 70 7.03 -3.74 4.80
N ALA A 71 6.36 -4.88 4.74
CA ALA A 71 5.34 -5.23 5.73
C ALA A 71 5.99 -5.49 7.10
N PRO A 72 5.26 -5.36 8.21
CA PRO A 72 5.81 -5.55 9.55
C PRO A 72 5.97 -7.02 9.93
N TYR A 73 6.33 -7.88 8.98
CA TYR A 73 6.57 -9.30 9.20
C TYR A 73 8.03 -9.62 8.95
N VAL A 74 8.64 -10.28 9.92
CA VAL A 74 10.06 -10.69 9.89
C VAL A 74 10.21 -12.14 10.32
N ASP A 75 11.30 -12.78 9.92
CA ASP A 75 11.66 -14.10 10.42
C ASP A 75 12.29 -14.04 11.83
N GLU A 76 12.82 -15.17 12.31
CA GLU A 76 13.46 -15.26 13.63
C GLU A 76 14.72 -14.39 13.79
N PHE A 77 15.34 -13.99 12.67
CA PHE A 77 16.53 -13.14 12.63
C PHE A 77 16.18 -11.66 12.43
N GLY A 78 14.90 -11.32 12.31
CA GLY A 78 14.45 -9.95 12.06
C GLY A 78 14.53 -9.53 10.59
N GLU A 79 14.72 -10.47 9.66
CA GLU A 79 14.80 -10.19 8.24
C GLU A 79 13.43 -10.28 7.55
N THR A 80 13.24 -9.50 6.49
CA THR A 80 12.05 -9.62 5.63
C THR A 80 12.26 -10.69 4.57
N ASP A 81 11.17 -11.32 4.11
CA ASP A 81 11.17 -12.26 2.99
C ASP A 81 10.14 -11.82 1.93
N PRO A 82 10.47 -10.83 1.08
CA PRO A 82 9.56 -10.32 0.06
C PRO A 82 9.10 -11.43 -0.88
N GLY A 83 7.78 -11.64 -0.95
CA GLY A 83 7.18 -12.72 -1.74
C GLY A 83 7.37 -14.12 -1.17
N PHE A 84 7.76 -14.25 0.10
CA PHE A 84 8.02 -15.54 0.76
C PHE A 84 8.95 -16.44 -0.06
N ARG A 85 9.99 -15.87 -0.67
CA ARG A 85 10.88 -16.57 -1.61
C ARG A 85 11.81 -17.54 -0.89
N ARG A 86 12.23 -17.21 0.33
CA ARG A 86 13.03 -18.11 1.18
C ARG A 86 12.16 -19.16 1.84
N GLY A 87 10.89 -18.85 2.08
CA GLY A 87 9.93 -19.75 2.73
C GLY A 87 10.07 -19.76 4.25
N ASN A 88 10.71 -18.74 4.82
CA ASN A 88 10.85 -18.62 6.27
C ASN A 88 9.49 -18.34 6.93
N PRO A 89 9.18 -18.94 8.09
CA PRO A 89 8.01 -18.57 8.87
C PRO A 89 8.13 -17.11 9.31
N MET A 90 7.24 -16.26 8.79
CA MET A 90 7.21 -14.83 9.12
C MET A 90 6.30 -14.57 10.32
N ARG A 91 6.71 -13.67 11.21
CA ARG A 91 5.94 -13.25 12.40
C ARG A 91 5.78 -11.76 12.43
N LEU A 92 4.68 -11.29 12.99
CA LEU A 92 4.43 -9.86 13.18
C LEU A 92 5.48 -9.28 14.14
N ASN A 93 6.29 -8.35 13.65
CA ASN A 93 7.14 -7.52 14.47
C ASN A 93 6.31 -6.34 15.01
N LYS A 94 6.12 -6.30 16.33
CA LYS A 94 5.29 -5.29 17.00
C LYS A 94 5.86 -3.88 16.85
N GLU A 95 7.18 -3.72 16.83
CA GLU A 95 7.82 -2.40 16.70
C GLU A 95 7.60 -1.81 15.30
N LEU A 96 7.79 -2.62 14.25
CA LEU A 96 7.51 -2.21 12.87
C LEU A 96 6.02 -1.91 12.68
N TYR A 97 5.15 -2.73 13.26
CA TYR A 97 3.71 -2.49 13.25
C TYR A 97 3.35 -1.17 13.93
N TRP A 98 3.87 -0.90 15.13
CA TRP A 98 3.63 0.37 15.83
C TRP A 98 4.18 1.57 15.07
N LYS A 99 5.29 1.41 14.35
CA LYS A 99 5.82 2.47 13.49
C LYS A 99 4.81 2.85 12.39
N ILE A 100 4.27 1.86 11.68
CA ILE A 100 3.24 2.09 10.65
C ILE A 100 1.98 2.68 11.27
N GLN A 101 1.53 2.13 12.40
CA GLN A 101 0.35 2.63 13.10
C GLN A 101 0.54 4.09 13.55
N ARG A 102 1.74 4.46 14.03
CA ARG A 102 2.06 5.84 14.41
C ARG A 102 2.01 6.77 13.20
N GLN A 103 2.61 6.39 12.07
CA GLN A 103 2.54 7.19 10.84
C GLN A 103 1.09 7.43 10.41
N TRP A 104 0.23 6.41 10.53
CA TRP A 104 -1.19 6.55 10.27
C TRP A 104 -1.89 7.50 11.25
N LEU A 105 -1.71 7.30 12.56
CA LEU A 105 -2.34 8.11 13.60
C LEU A 105 -1.91 9.58 13.53
N HIS A 106 -0.66 9.84 13.14
CA HIS A 106 -0.09 11.19 13.00
C HIS A 106 -0.34 11.82 11.62
N GLN A 107 -1.07 11.14 10.72
CA GLN A 107 -1.36 11.64 9.36
C GLN A 107 -0.09 11.87 8.50
N GLU A 108 0.99 11.14 8.76
CA GLU A 108 2.30 11.29 8.11
C GLU A 108 2.37 10.54 6.76
N ILE A 109 1.32 9.81 6.37
CA ILE A 109 1.32 8.99 5.15
C ILE A 109 1.48 9.85 3.90
N ALA A 110 0.78 10.98 3.81
CA ALA A 110 0.86 11.87 2.65
C ALA A 110 2.28 12.41 2.46
N GLU A 111 2.89 12.88 3.55
CA GLU A 111 4.27 13.37 3.56
C GLU A 111 5.26 12.27 3.17
N GLU A 112 5.12 11.06 3.73
CA GLU A 112 5.96 9.92 3.36
C GLU A 112 5.83 9.57 1.88
N VAL A 113 4.63 9.58 1.31
CA VAL A 113 4.43 9.32 -0.13
C VAL A 113 5.12 10.40 -0.97
N ILE A 114 4.99 11.68 -0.60
CA ILE A 114 5.64 12.79 -1.32
C ILE A 114 7.17 12.65 -1.25
N ASN A 115 7.73 12.45 -0.06
CA ASN A 115 9.17 12.29 0.14
C ASN A 115 9.72 11.10 -0.66
N GLN A 116 9.02 9.96 -0.66
CA GLN A 116 9.42 8.78 -1.43
C GLN A 116 9.24 8.96 -2.95
N TYR A 117 8.30 9.79 -3.38
CA TYR A 117 8.09 10.11 -4.78
C TYR A 117 9.25 10.94 -5.34
N GLU A 118 9.79 11.86 -4.55
CA GLU A 118 10.96 12.69 -4.91
C GLU A 118 12.27 11.90 -4.90
N LEU A 119 12.44 11.00 -3.92
CA LEU A 119 13.69 10.27 -3.71
C LEU A 119 13.83 9.00 -4.54
N ASN A 120 12.73 8.37 -4.95
CA ASN A 120 12.75 7.06 -5.59
C ASN A 120 11.96 7.06 -6.90
N HIS A 121 12.70 7.25 -8.00
CA HIS A 121 12.14 7.24 -9.36
C HIS A 121 11.38 5.95 -9.72
N ARG A 122 11.60 4.83 -9.02
CA ARG A 122 10.80 3.62 -9.23
C ARG A 122 9.33 3.83 -8.88
N ASN A 123 9.01 4.70 -7.91
CA ASN A 123 7.63 5.03 -7.57
C ASN A 123 6.94 5.84 -8.68
N ILE A 124 7.70 6.59 -9.48
CA ILE A 124 7.16 7.34 -10.64
C ILE A 124 6.74 6.38 -11.76
N ALA A 125 7.40 5.23 -11.88
CA ALA A 125 7.12 4.26 -12.93
C ALA A 125 5.81 3.47 -12.72
N TYR A 126 5.23 3.49 -11.51
CA TYR A 126 3.98 2.81 -11.23
C TYR A 126 2.79 3.72 -11.52
N ASP A 127 1.81 3.18 -12.23
CA ASP A 127 0.51 3.83 -12.36
C ASP A 127 -0.35 3.52 -11.13
N TRP A 128 -0.18 4.33 -10.09
CA TRP A 128 -0.91 4.18 -8.82
C TRP A 128 -2.42 4.36 -8.96
N GLN A 129 -2.92 4.93 -10.07
CA GLN A 129 -4.35 5.04 -10.31
C GLN A 129 -4.98 3.67 -10.60
N HIS A 130 -4.20 2.71 -11.15
CA HIS A 130 -4.64 1.35 -11.43
C HIS A 130 -4.38 0.36 -10.28
N PHE A 131 -4.03 0.87 -9.10
CA PHE A 131 -3.86 0.05 -7.89
C PHE A 131 -5.18 -0.23 -7.18
#